data_AF-J3F0X2-F1
#
_entry.id   AF-J3F0X2-F1
#
_cell.length_a   1.000
_cell.length_b   1.000
_cell.length_c   1.000
_cell.angle_alpha   90.00
_cell.angle_beta   90.00
_cell.angle_gamma   90.00
#
_symmetry.space_group_name_H-M   'P 1'
#
loop_
_entity.id
_entity.type
_entity.pdbx_description
1 polymer ?
#
loop_
_entity_poly.entity_id
_entity_poly.type
_entity_poly.pdbx_seq_one_letter_code
_entity_poly.pdbx_strand_id
1 'polypeptide(L)' 'MLALRAVVTSLDGGQEVGCELSTELPEAAVSLETPGDVAVEAVRAAEALGVRAAEVLLEDGAAEIVDLHANKPRRD' A
#
# COMPACT_ATOMS: atom_id res chain seq x y z
N MET A 1 11.32 -7.10 -9.36
CA MET A 1 9.96 -6.51 -9.53
C MET A 1 9.05 -7.04 -8.45
N LEU A 2 8.27 -6.17 -7.83
CA LEU A 2 7.25 -6.47 -6.82
C LEU A 2 5.89 -6.03 -7.36
N ALA A 3 4.89 -6.91 -7.27
CA ALA A 3 3.50 -6.61 -7.58
C ALA A 3 2.67 -6.63 -6.28
N LEU A 4 1.79 -5.65 -6.12
CA LEU A 4 0.88 -5.50 -4.99
C LEU A 4 -0.55 -5.43 -5.51
N ARG A 5 -1.41 -6.34 -5.04
CA ARG A 5 -2.85 -6.30 -5.26
C ARG A 5 -3.53 -5.97 -3.94
N ALA A 6 -4.37 -4.92 -3.94
CA ALA A 6 -5.10 -4.46 -2.77
C ALA A 6 -6.60 -4.38 -3.08
N VAL A 7 -7.43 -4.79 -2.12
CA VAL A 7 -8.90 -4.86 -2.26
C VAL A 7 -9.55 -4.36 -0.98
N VAL A 8 -10.61 -3.56 -1.11
CA VAL A 8 -11.49 -3.13 -0.03
C VAL A 8 -12.90 -3.61 -0.36
N THR A 9 -13.48 -4.39 0.56
CA THR A 9 -14.80 -5.01 0.37
C THR A 9 -15.68 -4.68 1.57
N SER A 10 -16.95 -4.37 1.31
CA SER A 10 -17.94 -4.15 2.36
C SER A 10 -18.23 -5.44 3.12
N LEU A 11 -18.69 -5.33 4.37
CA LEU A 11 -18.96 -6.50 5.22
C LEU A 11 -20.02 -7.43 4.62
N ASP A 12 -20.98 -6.88 3.89
CA ASP A 12 -22.02 -7.62 3.17
C ASP A 12 -21.59 -8.10 1.78
N GLY A 13 -20.39 -7.72 1.32
CA GLY A 13 -19.86 -8.05 -0.01
C GLY A 13 -20.55 -7.33 -1.17
N GLY A 14 -21.45 -6.38 -0.89
CA GLY A 14 -22.20 -5.64 -1.91
C GLY A 14 -21.37 -4.58 -2.66
N GLN A 15 -20.25 -4.14 -2.09
CA GLN A 15 -19.33 -3.19 -2.68
C GLN A 15 -17.89 -3.70 -2.59
N GLU A 16 -17.14 -3.57 -3.68
CA GLU A 16 -15.73 -3.93 -3.76
C GLU A 16 -15.00 -2.92 -4.65
N VAL A 17 -13.84 -2.47 -4.19
CA VAL A 17 -12.88 -1.70 -4.99
C VAL A 17 -11.51 -2.33 -4.85
N GLY A 18 -10.72 -2.33 -5.93
CA GLY A 18 -9.43 -2.99 -5.93
C GLY A 18 -8.48 -2.39 -6.95
N CYS A 19 -7.18 -2.46 -6.65
CA CYS A 19 -6.13 -2.06 -7.56
C CYS A 19 -5.00 -3.10 -7.60
N GLU A 20 -4.23 -3.05 -8.68
CA GLU A 20 -2.97 -3.80 -8.82
C GLU A 20 -1.90 -2.83 -9.32
N LEU A 21 -0.80 -2.74 -8.57
CA LEU A 21 0.33 -1.87 -8.87
C LEU A 21 1.62 -2.67 -8.80
N SER A 22 2.66 -2.19 -9.49
CA SER A 22 3.97 -2.82 -9.47
C SER A 22 5.07 -1.78 -9.32
N THR A 23 6.18 -2.18 -8.72
CA THR A 23 7.42 -1.40 -8.67
C THR A 23 8.61 -2.30 -8.91
N GLU A 24 9.67 -1.73 -9.48
CA GLU A 24 10.97 -2.37 -9.45
C GLU A 24 11.56 -2.22 -8.04
N LEU A 25 12.21 -3.27 -7.56
CA LEU A 25 12.97 -3.22 -6.32
C LEU A 25 14.44 -3.06 -6.70
N PRO A 26 15.21 -2.26 -5.96
CA PRO A 26 16.64 -2.17 -6.17
C PRO A 26 17.23 -3.58 -6.08
N GLU A 27 17.79 -4.04 -7.19
CA GLU A 27 18.64 -5.23 -7.18
C GLU A 27 19.95 -4.86 -6.49
N ALA A 28 20.65 -5.85 -5.94
CA ALA A 28 21.99 -5.68 -5.40
C ALA A 28 22.98 -5.40 -6.56
N ALA A 29 22.84 -4.25 -7.20
CA ALA A 29 23.89 -3.69 -8.01
C ALA A 29 25.03 -3.37 -7.05
N VAL A 30 26.22 -3.87 -7.38
CA VAL A 30 27.52 -3.77 -6.69
C VAL A 30 27.96 -2.37 -6.24
N SER A 31 27.11 -1.35 -6.37
CA SER A 31 27.34 0.05 -6.02
C SER A 31 26.76 0.45 -4.65
N LEU A 32 25.93 -0.37 -3.99
CA LEU A 32 25.51 -0.16 -2.61
C LEU A 32 26.49 -0.88 -1.69
N GLU A 33 27.33 -0.12 -0.99
CA GLU A 33 28.54 -0.59 -0.31
C GLU A 33 28.29 -1.64 0.80
N THR A 34 27.03 -1.87 1.19
CA THR A 34 26.65 -2.99 2.07
C THR A 34 25.25 -3.56 1.72
N PRO A 35 25.02 -4.88 1.92
CA PRO A 35 23.72 -5.51 1.72
C PRO A 35 22.55 -4.90 2.52
N GLY A 36 22.83 -4.19 3.61
CA GLY A 36 21.83 -3.53 4.43
C GLY A 36 21.17 -2.33 3.74
N ASP A 37 21.91 -1.60 2.91
CA ASP A 37 21.41 -0.41 2.22
C ASP A 37 20.41 -0.77 1.11
N VAL A 38 20.71 -1.84 0.37
CA VAL A 38 19.78 -2.44 -0.62
C VAL A 38 18.47 -2.87 0.05
N ALA A 39 18.55 -3.48 1.22
CA ALA A 39 17.37 -3.93 1.96
C ALA A 39 16.52 -2.75 2.45
N VAL A 40 17.15 -1.68 2.95
CA VAL A 40 16.46 -0.45 3.36
C VAL A 40 15.73 0.20 2.19
N GLU A 41 16.38 0.34 1.04
CA GLU A 41 15.76 0.94 -0.15
C GLU A 41 14.67 0.06 -0.75
N ALA A 42 14.82 -1.27 -0.72
CA ALA A 42 13.77 -2.19 -1.12
C ALA A 42 12.53 -2.09 -0.21
N VAL A 43 12.73 -1.95 1.11
CA VAL A 43 11.63 -1.73 2.06
C VAL A 43 10.96 -0.38 1.80
N ARG A 44 11.73 0.68 1.58
CA ARG A 44 11.19 2.01 1.24
C ARG A 44 10.36 1.97 -0.04
N ALA A 45 10.83 1.28 -1.08
CA ALA A 45 10.10 1.13 -2.35
C ALA A 45 8.79 0.36 -2.16
N ALA A 46 8.80 -0.72 -1.37
CA ALA A 46 7.60 -1.48 -1.04
C ALA A 46 6.60 -0.66 -0.21
N GLU A 47 7.08 0.12 0.76
CA GLU A 47 6.25 1.03 1.56
C GLU A 47 5.59 2.09 0.67
N ALA A 48 6.35 2.73 -0.21
CA ALA A 48 5.84 3.71 -1.16
C ALA A 48 4.77 3.10 -2.09
N LEU A 49 4.95 1.85 -2.53
CA LEU A 49 3.94 1.13 -3.32
C LEU A 49 2.65 0.90 -2.51
N GLY A 50 2.77 0.56 -1.23
CA GLY A 50 1.63 0.42 -0.32
C GLY A 50 0.86 1.73 -0.13
N VAL A 51 1.57 2.84 0.05
CA VAL A 51 0.96 4.18 0.14
C VAL A 51 0.21 4.50 -1.15
N ARG A 52 0.82 4.31 -2.32
CA ARG A 52 0.14 4.55 -3.60
C ARG A 52 -1.08 3.67 -3.81
N ALA A 53 -1.02 2.39 -3.43
CA ALA A 53 -2.18 1.51 -3.52
C ALA A 53 -3.33 2.00 -2.63
N ALA A 54 -3.03 2.50 -1.43
CA ALA A 54 -4.04 3.10 -0.55
C ALA A 54 -4.63 4.40 -1.13
N GLU A 55 -3.80 5.27 -1.73
CA GLU A 55 -4.25 6.47 -2.43
C GLU A 55 -5.22 6.13 -3.57
N VAL A 56 -4.83 5.21 -4.46
CA VAL A 56 -5.67 4.76 -5.59
C VAL A 56 -6.99 4.18 -5.09
N LEU A 57 -6.97 3.35 -4.06
CA LEU A 57 -8.19 2.80 -3.48
C LEU A 57 -9.13 3.91 -2.95
N LEU A 58 -8.58 4.96 -2.33
CA LEU A 58 -9.37 6.09 -1.85
C LEU A 58 -9.94 6.92 -3.00
N GLU A 59 -9.17 7.14 -4.07
CA GLU A 59 -9.63 7.78 -5.31
C GLU A 59 -10.76 6.97 -5.98
N ASP A 60 -10.69 5.64 -5.90
CA ASP A 60 -11.68 4.71 -6.43
C ASP A 60 -12.90 4.51 -5.52
N GLY A 61 -13.00 5.23 -4.41
CA GLY A 61 -14.19 5.22 -3.55
C GLY A 61 -14.11 4.27 -2.35
N ALA A 62 -12.93 3.75 -1.98
CA ALA A 62 -12.79 2.93 -0.76
C ALA A 62 -13.29 3.64 0.51
N ALA A 63 -13.25 4.97 0.55
CA ALA A 63 -13.77 5.77 1.66
C ALA A 63 -15.30 5.66 1.85
N GLU A 64 -16.03 5.19 0.85
CA GLU A 64 -17.47 4.89 0.95
C GLU A 64 -17.72 3.52 1.60
N ILE A 65 -16.71 2.63 1.60
CA ILE A 65 -16.78 1.27 2.15
C ILE A 65 -16.26 1.23 3.60
N VAL A 66 -15.18 1.95 3.90
CA VAL A 66 -14.53 1.95 5.23
C VAL A 66 -14.66 3.30 5.94
N ASP A 67 -14.97 3.28 7.24
CA ASP A 67 -14.94 4.48 8.08
C ASP A 67 -13.49 4.83 8.47
N LEU A 68 -12.90 5.79 7.75
CA LEU A 68 -11.55 6.30 8.02
C LEU A 68 -11.39 6.97 9.40
N HIS A 69 -12.51 7.26 10.08
CA HIS A 69 -12.53 7.95 11.37
C HIS A 69 -12.93 7.04 12.54
N ALA A 70 -13.18 5.76 12.31
CA ALA A 70 -13.60 4.81 13.34
C ALA A 70 -12.62 4.71 14.52
N ASN A 71 -11.35 5.09 14.31
CA ASN A 71 -10.28 5.03 15.31
C ASN A 71 -10.00 6.38 16.02
N LYS A 72 -10.84 7.41 15.83
CA LYS A 72 -10.74 8.62 16.65
C LYS A 72 -11.05 8.26 18.10
N PRO A 73 -10.22 8.66 19.08
CA PRO A 73 -10.55 8.43 20.48
C PRO A 73 -11.91 9.07 20.76
N ARG A 74 -12.85 8.28 21.29
CA ARG A 74 -14.11 8.79 21.80
C ARG A 74 -13.76 9.85 22.84
N ARG A 75 -14.20 11.08 22.60
CA ARG A 75 -14.06 12.17 23.56
C ARG A 75 -15.22 12.02 24.54
N ASP A 76 -15.06 11.15 25.52
CA ASP A 76 -15.90 11.11 26.72
C ASP A 76 -15.66 12.36 27.59
#